data_AF-A0A928QS81-F1
#
_entry.id   AF-A0A928QS81-F1
#
_cell.length_a   1.000
_cell.length_b   1.000
_cell.length_c   1.000
_cell.angle_alpha   90.00
_cell.angle_beta   90.00
_cell.angle_gamma   90.00
#
_symmetry.space_group_name_H-M   'P 1'
#
loop_
_entity.id
_entity.type
_entity.pdbx_description
1 polymer ?
#
loop_
_entity_poly.entity_id
_entity_poly.type
_entity_poly.pdbx_seq_one_letter_code
_entity_poly.pdbx_strand_id
1 'polypeptide(L)'
;MHKDCHEPQAALAMTTDILQIKGVWDMILFLLLIAHFLADFTFQPKVLAKKKAESFKFLLLHSAIYAAVISAAGFTVTEPEAMLLPFAVIALSHFMLDWLRVLTDGKFKNAAVHFWSFVIDQALHVLILAGVYFLFGLGEHKLAWFENALRWTFVVELIVTGLIFAIIWDPASIFVKKLFAYLSGQVEEPEHDEPRTGSLIGKLERMIIAVLVIFEQLGGIGFVLTAKSIARFKQFEERGFAEKYLVGTLASTFIAMVVSLILRVYI
;
A
#
# COMPACT_ATOMS: atom_id res chain seq x y z
N MET A 1 -15.76 45.43 -22.92
CA MET A 1 -14.36 44.96 -22.98
C MET A 1 -13.82 45.00 -21.55
N HIS A 2 -14.04 43.95 -20.76
CA HIS A 2 -13.35 43.75 -19.49
C HIS A 2 -13.37 42.25 -19.21
N LYS A 3 -12.24 41.62 -19.50
CA LYS A 3 -11.93 40.23 -19.24
C LYS A 3 -10.80 40.21 -18.22
N ASP A 4 -10.97 39.32 -17.24
CA ASP A 4 -9.92 38.54 -16.60
C ASP A 4 -8.89 39.28 -15.72
N CYS A 5 -9.16 39.33 -14.41
CA CYS A 5 -8.17 39.70 -13.39
C CYS A 5 -8.31 38.92 -12.06
N HIS A 6 -8.84 37.70 -12.09
CA HIS A 6 -8.99 36.86 -10.88
C HIS A 6 -8.20 35.53 -10.91
N GLU A 7 -7.51 35.20 -12.00
CA GLU A 7 -6.74 33.95 -12.13
C GLU A 7 -5.37 33.86 -11.40
N PRO A 8 -4.58 34.94 -11.20
CA PRO A 8 -3.20 34.75 -10.70
C PRO A 8 -3.12 34.40 -9.20
N GLN A 9 -4.11 34.76 -8.39
CA GLN A 9 -4.11 34.47 -6.95
C GLN A 9 -4.45 33.00 -6.64
N ALA A 10 -5.37 32.40 -7.40
CA ALA A 10 -5.73 30.99 -7.23
C ALA A 10 -4.58 30.07 -7.66
N ALA A 11 -3.90 30.38 -8.77
CA ALA A 11 -2.75 29.61 -9.23
C ALA A 11 -1.56 29.70 -8.26
N LEU A 12 -1.31 30.87 -7.67
CA LEU A 12 -0.25 31.06 -6.68
C LEU A 12 -0.55 30.33 -5.35
N ALA A 13 -1.79 30.39 -4.87
CA ALA A 13 -2.21 29.64 -3.68
C ALA A 13 -2.05 28.13 -3.90
N MET A 14 -2.51 27.61 -5.04
CA MET A 14 -2.40 26.19 -5.37
C MET A 14 -0.95 25.73 -5.51
N THR A 15 -0.07 26.57 -6.07
CA THR A 15 1.37 26.28 -6.17
C THR A 15 2.05 26.24 -4.80
N THR A 16 1.63 27.13 -3.89
CA THR A 16 2.15 27.19 -2.52
C THR A 16 1.71 25.97 -1.72
N ASP A 17 0.45 25.55 -1.86
CA ASP A 17 -0.09 24.34 -1.22
C ASP A 17 0.60 23.06 -1.73
N ILE A 18 0.88 22.97 -3.03
CA ILE A 18 1.62 21.83 -3.61
C ILE A 18 3.06 21.78 -3.08
N LEU A 19 3.74 22.92 -2.96
CA LEU A 19 5.10 22.99 -2.40
C LEU A 19 5.12 22.63 -0.91
N GLN A 20 4.09 23.04 -0.15
CA GLN A 20 3.92 22.62 1.24
C GLN A 20 3.73 21.11 1.33
N ILE A 21 2.85 20.51 0.52
CA ILE A 21 2.62 19.05 0.49
C ILE A 21 3.91 18.29 0.10
N LYS A 22 4.66 18.77 -0.90
CA LYS A 22 5.96 18.20 -1.28
C LYS A 22 7.00 18.27 -0.15
N GLY A 23 6.85 19.20 0.80
CA GLY A 23 7.71 19.33 1.98
C GLY A 23 7.24 18.54 3.21
N VAL A 24 6.01 18.02 3.24
CA VAL A 24 5.45 17.29 4.40
C VAL A 24 6.03 15.87 4.52
N TRP A 25 6.33 15.23 3.40
CA TRP A 25 6.77 13.83 3.36
C TRP A 25 8.09 13.67 2.62
N ASP A 26 9.04 12.98 3.26
CA ASP A 26 10.38 12.77 2.73
C ASP A 26 10.55 11.39 2.07
N MET A 27 11.49 11.31 1.14
CA MET A 27 11.76 10.11 0.35
C MET A 27 12.25 8.94 1.20
N ILE A 28 12.88 9.18 2.37
CA ILE A 28 13.21 8.10 3.32
C ILE A 28 11.94 7.39 3.79
N LEU A 29 10.90 8.13 4.16
CA LEU A 29 9.65 7.51 4.61
C LEU A 29 9.00 6.71 3.49
N PHE A 30 9.00 7.21 2.26
CA PHE A 30 8.46 6.47 1.12
C PHE A 30 9.21 5.15 0.88
N LEU A 31 10.54 5.15 1.01
CA LEU A 31 11.35 3.93 0.95
C LEU A 31 11.04 2.95 2.09
N LEU A 32 10.85 3.45 3.31
CA LEU A 32 10.45 2.61 4.45
C LEU A 32 9.05 2.01 4.27
N LEU A 33 8.10 2.77 3.70
CA LEU A 33 6.76 2.28 3.36
C LEU A 33 6.80 1.22 2.25
N ILE A 34 7.60 1.45 1.19
CA ILE A 34 7.83 0.44 0.15
C ILE A 34 8.38 -0.83 0.77
N ALA A 35 9.42 -0.70 1.61
CA ALA A 35 10.06 -1.83 2.28
C ALA A 35 9.08 -2.60 3.17
N HIS A 36 8.23 -1.89 3.92
CA HIS A 36 7.17 -2.49 4.72
C HIS A 36 6.19 -3.30 3.87
N PHE A 37 5.60 -2.70 2.82
CA PHE A 37 4.64 -3.40 1.97
C PHE A 37 5.26 -4.58 1.23
N LEU A 38 6.51 -4.46 0.76
CA LEU A 38 7.21 -5.58 0.14
C LEU A 38 7.50 -6.69 1.15
N ALA A 39 7.96 -6.37 2.34
CA ALA A 39 8.27 -7.34 3.38
C ALA A 39 7.03 -8.11 3.85
N ASP A 40 5.95 -7.40 4.20
CA ASP A 40 4.76 -8.00 4.79
C ASP A 40 3.90 -8.76 3.79
N PHE A 41 3.98 -8.44 2.50
CA PHE A 41 3.09 -9.03 1.51
C PHE A 41 3.83 -9.80 0.42
N THR A 42 4.81 -9.17 -0.24
CA THR A 42 5.49 -9.77 -1.40
C THR A 42 6.53 -10.80 -0.97
N PHE A 43 7.27 -10.54 0.11
CA PHE A 43 8.28 -11.43 0.68
C PHE A 43 7.76 -12.31 1.81
N GLN A 44 6.44 -12.30 2.05
CA GLN A 44 5.74 -13.24 2.91
C GLN A 44 4.92 -14.24 2.06
N PRO A 45 5.50 -15.37 1.61
CA PRO A 45 4.75 -16.37 0.87
C PRO A 45 3.52 -16.86 1.64
N LYS A 46 2.42 -17.19 0.94
CA LYS A 46 1.18 -17.71 1.56
C LYS A 46 1.42 -18.87 2.55
N VAL A 47 2.41 -19.72 2.26
CA VAL A 47 2.80 -20.83 3.15
C VAL A 47 3.39 -20.31 4.46
N LEU A 48 4.22 -19.27 4.41
CA LEU A 48 4.79 -18.64 5.60
C LEU A 48 3.70 -17.97 6.43
N ALA A 49 2.79 -17.24 5.78
CA ALA A 49 1.65 -16.59 6.44
C ALA A 49 0.74 -17.60 7.17
N LYS A 50 0.46 -18.76 6.55
CA LYS A 50 -0.32 -19.84 7.20
C LYS A 50 0.42 -20.44 8.39
N LYS A 51 1.69 -20.81 8.22
CA LYS A 51 2.49 -21.46 9.27
C LYS A 51 2.82 -20.55 10.45
N LYS A 52 2.85 -19.23 10.25
CA LYS A 52 3.01 -18.22 11.32
C LYS A 52 1.93 -18.35 12.39
N ALA A 53 0.71 -18.74 12.03
CA ALA A 53 -0.38 -18.94 12.98
C ALA A 53 -0.21 -20.20 13.86
N GLU A 54 0.61 -21.16 13.41
CA GLU A 54 0.77 -22.47 14.05
C GLU A 54 2.10 -22.59 14.80
N SER A 55 3.12 -21.79 14.44
CA SER A 55 4.46 -21.95 15.01
C SER A 55 5.22 -20.63 15.10
N PHE A 56 5.69 -20.36 16.32
CA PHE A 56 6.51 -19.20 16.66
C PHE A 56 7.79 -19.09 15.83
N LYS A 57 8.34 -20.22 15.33
CA LYS A 57 9.53 -20.20 14.46
C LYS A 57 9.25 -19.49 13.13
N PHE A 58 8.06 -19.66 12.56
CA PHE A 58 7.68 -19.01 11.30
C PHE A 58 7.35 -17.53 11.51
N LEU A 59 6.82 -17.16 12.68
CA LEU A 59 6.68 -15.77 13.09
C LEU A 59 8.05 -15.08 13.17
N LEU A 60 9.03 -15.68 13.86
CA LEU A 60 10.40 -15.15 13.92
C LEU A 60 11.07 -15.07 12.55
N LEU A 61 10.88 -16.08 11.69
CA LEU A 61 11.42 -16.06 10.33
C LEU A 61 10.86 -14.88 9.52
N HIS A 62 9.55 -14.63 9.62
CA HIS A 62 8.93 -13.48 8.96
C HIS A 62 9.48 -12.15 9.50
N SER A 63 9.56 -11.99 10.82
CA SER A 63 10.14 -10.78 11.42
C SER A 63 11.62 -10.59 11.05
N ALA A 64 12.38 -11.66 10.85
CA ALA A 64 13.75 -11.59 10.37
C ALA A 64 13.83 -11.13 8.90
N ILE A 65 12.93 -11.62 8.03
CA ILE A 65 12.81 -11.14 6.64
C ILE A 65 12.43 -9.65 6.65
N TYR A 66 11.46 -9.25 7.46
CA TYR A 66 11.04 -7.87 7.59
C TYR A 66 12.19 -6.96 8.04
N ALA A 67 12.91 -7.36 9.10
CA ALA A 67 14.08 -6.64 9.57
C ALA A 67 15.17 -6.54 8.48
N ALA A 68 15.43 -7.61 7.72
CA ALA A 68 16.39 -7.55 6.63
C ALA A 68 16.00 -6.53 5.55
N VAL A 69 14.72 -6.51 5.13
CA VAL A 69 14.21 -5.60 4.09
C VAL A 69 14.23 -4.15 4.57
N ILE A 70 13.78 -3.88 5.80
CA ILE A 70 13.86 -2.53 6.41
C ILE A 70 15.31 -2.10 6.57
N SER A 71 16.22 -3.00 6.96
CA SER A 71 17.64 -2.67 7.09
C SER A 71 18.25 -2.24 5.76
N ALA A 72 17.93 -2.96 4.67
CA ALA A 72 18.38 -2.62 3.33
C ALA A 72 17.83 -1.27 2.86
N ALA A 73 16.57 -0.96 3.18
CA ALA A 73 15.97 0.32 2.80
C ALA A 73 16.48 1.50 3.64
N GLY A 74 16.69 1.31 4.96
CA GLY A 74 17.07 2.38 5.87
C GLY A 74 18.56 2.69 5.88
N PHE A 75 19.42 1.69 6.12
CA PHE A 75 20.87 1.88 6.29
C PHE A 75 21.59 2.23 4.99
N THR A 76 21.00 1.97 3.83
CA THR A 76 21.61 2.37 2.56
C THR A 76 21.49 3.87 2.33
N VAL A 77 20.42 4.52 2.79
CA VAL A 77 20.10 5.93 2.51
C VAL A 77 20.26 6.87 3.71
N THR A 78 20.36 6.33 4.92
CA THR A 78 20.43 7.07 6.19
C THR A 78 21.74 6.77 6.90
N GLU A 79 22.31 7.75 7.60
CA GLU A 79 23.50 7.58 8.44
C GLU A 79 23.31 6.41 9.44
N PRO A 80 24.26 5.45 9.53
CA PRO A 80 24.07 4.26 10.35
C PRO A 80 23.81 4.54 11.84
N GLU A 81 24.46 5.57 12.39
CA GLU A 81 24.31 5.98 13.80
C GLU A 81 22.90 6.51 14.08
N ALA A 82 22.34 7.28 13.15
CA ALA A 82 20.99 7.80 13.24
C ALA A 82 19.93 6.71 12.99
N MET A 83 20.21 5.72 12.13
CA MET A 83 19.26 4.67 11.76
C MET A 83 19.17 3.53 12.78
N LEU A 84 20.22 3.28 13.59
CA LEU A 84 20.32 2.07 14.43
C LEU A 84 19.16 1.92 15.43
N LEU A 85 18.84 2.96 16.19
CA LEU A 85 17.76 2.94 17.18
C LEU A 85 16.37 2.93 16.50
N PRO A 86 16.07 3.79 15.50
CA PRO A 86 14.87 3.69 14.66
C PRO A 86 14.63 2.29 14.10
N PHE A 87 15.67 1.65 13.55
CA PHE A 87 15.60 0.30 13.02
C PHE A 87 15.16 -0.70 14.10
N ALA A 88 15.77 -0.65 15.29
CA ALA A 88 15.40 -1.53 16.40
C ALA A 88 13.93 -1.33 16.83
N VAL A 89 13.47 -0.08 16.92
CA VAL A 89 12.07 0.24 17.25
C VAL A 89 11.12 -0.31 16.18
N ILE A 90 11.42 -0.12 14.90
CA ILE A 90 10.59 -0.62 13.79
C ILE A 90 10.55 -2.16 13.79
N ALA A 91 11.69 -2.83 13.91
CA ALA A 91 11.75 -4.30 13.88
C ALA A 91 11.05 -4.95 15.09
N LEU A 92 11.26 -4.40 16.29
CA LEU A 92 10.63 -4.92 17.51
C LEU A 92 9.12 -4.66 17.51
N SER A 93 8.70 -3.46 17.12
CA SER A 93 7.28 -3.12 17.06
C SER A 93 6.54 -3.96 16.03
N HIS A 94 7.13 -4.21 14.86
CA HIS A 94 6.60 -5.14 13.86
C HIS A 94 6.37 -6.52 14.45
N PHE A 95 7.40 -7.13 15.06
CA PHE A 95 7.27 -8.44 15.69
C PHE A 95 6.14 -8.46 16.75
N MET A 96 6.03 -7.42 17.57
CA MET A 96 4.99 -7.32 18.60
C MET A 96 3.58 -7.22 18.00
N LEU A 97 3.38 -6.39 16.98
CA LEU A 97 2.09 -6.25 16.31
C LEU A 97 1.67 -7.54 15.61
N ASP A 98 2.60 -8.15 14.88
CA ASP A 98 2.37 -9.41 14.20
C ASP A 98 2.04 -10.55 15.16
N TRP A 99 2.71 -10.59 16.32
CA TRP A 99 2.40 -11.55 17.37
C TRP A 99 1.01 -11.31 17.95
N LEU A 100 0.67 -10.06 18.28
CA LEU A 100 -0.64 -9.70 18.82
C LEU A 100 -1.77 -10.08 17.86
N ARG A 101 -1.55 -9.86 16.56
CA ARG A 101 -2.49 -10.23 15.50
C ARG A 101 -2.69 -11.74 15.40
N VAL A 102 -1.63 -12.55 15.53
CA VAL A 102 -1.75 -14.03 15.57
C VAL A 102 -2.61 -14.46 16.76
N LEU A 103 -2.45 -13.82 17.92
CA LEU A 103 -3.25 -14.12 19.11
C LEU A 103 -4.74 -13.76 18.92
N THR A 104 -5.04 -12.59 18.33
CA THR A 104 -6.42 -12.16 18.09
C THR A 104 -7.12 -13.00 17.03
N ASP A 105 -6.47 -13.25 15.89
CA ASP A 105 -7.04 -13.98 14.76
C ASP A 105 -7.23 -15.47 15.09
N GLY A 106 -6.35 -16.03 15.94
CA GLY A 106 -6.47 -17.39 16.45
C GLY A 106 -7.60 -17.58 17.48
N LYS A 107 -7.89 -16.54 18.27
CA LYS A 107 -8.95 -16.57 19.30
C LYS A 107 -10.35 -16.40 18.70
N PHE A 108 -10.50 -15.58 17.66
CA PHE A 108 -11.79 -15.24 17.07
C PHE A 108 -11.86 -15.62 15.59
N LYS A 109 -12.60 -16.70 15.28
CA LYS A 109 -12.83 -17.17 13.90
C LYS A 109 -14.00 -16.46 13.23
N ASN A 110 -13.91 -15.14 13.10
CA ASN A 110 -14.96 -14.30 12.51
C ASN A 110 -14.37 -13.40 11.42
N ALA A 111 -15.01 -13.36 10.24
CA ALA A 111 -14.57 -12.58 9.09
C ALA A 111 -14.43 -11.08 9.40
N ALA A 112 -15.33 -10.52 10.21
CA ALA A 112 -15.26 -9.13 10.66
C ALA A 112 -14.03 -8.88 11.55
N VAL A 113 -13.74 -9.79 12.49
CA VAL A 113 -12.56 -9.67 13.34
C VAL A 113 -11.29 -9.78 12.50
N HIS A 114 -11.21 -10.73 11.57
CA HIS A 114 -10.06 -10.92 10.68
C HIS A 114 -9.84 -9.74 9.72
N PHE A 115 -10.90 -9.05 9.31
CA PHE A 115 -10.83 -7.84 8.50
C PHE A 115 -10.34 -6.65 9.32
N TRP A 116 -10.97 -6.35 10.46
CA TRP A 116 -10.59 -5.20 11.28
C TRP A 116 -9.23 -5.38 11.95
N SER A 117 -8.88 -6.59 12.38
CA SER A 117 -7.54 -6.97 12.85
C SER A 117 -6.49 -6.65 11.79
N PHE A 118 -6.73 -7.02 10.52
CA PHE A 118 -5.85 -6.67 9.41
C PHE A 118 -5.75 -5.14 9.18
N VAL A 119 -6.88 -4.42 9.17
CA VAL A 119 -6.87 -2.96 8.93
C VAL A 119 -6.12 -2.22 10.04
N ILE A 120 -6.39 -2.56 11.30
CA ILE A 120 -5.74 -1.94 12.46
C ILE A 120 -4.24 -2.26 12.47
N ASP A 121 -3.86 -3.51 12.20
CA ASP A 121 -2.47 -3.93 12.09
C ASP A 121 -1.70 -3.11 11.06
N GLN A 122 -2.23 -2.96 9.84
CA GLN A 122 -1.56 -2.17 8.79
C GLN A 122 -1.51 -0.68 9.13
N ALA A 123 -2.57 -0.12 9.73
CA ALA A 123 -2.58 1.26 10.19
C ALA A 123 -1.52 1.51 11.27
N LEU A 124 -1.39 0.60 12.24
CA LEU A 124 -0.39 0.70 13.30
C LEU A 124 1.03 0.63 12.74
N HIS A 125 1.32 -0.28 11.80
CA HIS A 125 2.63 -0.33 11.15
C HIS A 125 2.99 0.97 10.44
N VAL A 126 2.07 1.52 9.63
CA VAL A 126 2.28 2.80 8.93
C VAL A 126 2.47 3.95 9.92
N LEU A 127 1.67 4.01 10.99
CA LEU A 127 1.78 5.03 12.03
C LEU A 127 3.11 4.94 12.78
N ILE A 128 3.61 3.73 13.04
CA ILE A 128 4.91 3.55 13.68
C ILE A 128 6.04 3.98 12.75
N LEU A 129 6.00 3.65 11.46
CA LEU A 129 7.01 4.12 10.50
C LEU A 129 7.02 5.64 10.40
N ALA A 130 5.85 6.27 10.26
CA ALA A 130 5.75 7.72 10.23
C ALA A 130 6.20 8.35 11.56
N GLY A 131 5.76 7.79 12.70
CA GLY A 131 6.13 8.26 14.02
C GLY A 131 7.64 8.17 14.27
N VAL A 132 8.27 7.04 13.91
CA VAL A 132 9.73 6.88 14.00
C VAL A 132 10.44 7.86 13.08
N TYR A 133 9.98 8.04 11.84
CA TYR A 133 10.56 9.01 10.92
C TYR A 133 10.59 10.43 11.52
N PHE A 134 9.46 10.91 12.06
CA PHE A 134 9.36 12.26 12.62
C PHE A 134 10.05 12.40 13.98
N LEU A 135 9.91 11.44 14.90
CA LEU A 135 10.48 11.51 16.24
C LEU A 135 12.02 11.49 16.22
N PHE A 136 12.61 10.77 15.26
CA PHE A 136 14.06 10.67 15.11
C PHE A 136 14.63 11.60 14.05
N GLY A 137 13.79 12.43 13.40
CA GLY A 137 14.25 13.41 12.41
C GLY A 137 15.02 12.80 11.25
N LEU A 138 14.62 11.62 10.76
CA LEU A 138 15.41 10.85 9.79
C LEU A 138 15.70 11.62 8.49
N GLY A 139 14.84 12.58 8.13
CA GLY A 139 15.03 13.44 6.97
C GLY A 139 16.33 14.27 7.01
N GLU A 140 16.86 14.60 8.19
CA GLU A 140 18.09 15.38 8.34
C GLU A 140 19.37 14.53 8.27
N HIS A 141 19.23 13.20 8.33
CA HIS A 141 20.33 12.24 8.40
C HIS A 141 20.53 11.45 7.10
N LYS A 142 20.22 12.06 5.96
CA LYS A 142 20.43 11.47 4.63
C LYS A 142 21.93 11.29 4.35
N LEU A 143 22.32 10.14 3.81
CA LEU A 143 23.66 9.96 3.27
C LEU A 143 23.87 10.83 2.04
N ALA A 144 25.07 11.40 1.89
CA ALA A 144 25.38 12.36 0.82
C ALA A 144 25.13 11.82 -0.60
N TRP A 145 25.33 10.52 -0.84
CA TRP A 145 25.04 9.92 -2.15
C TRP A 145 23.54 9.96 -2.45
N PHE A 146 22.69 9.72 -1.45
CA PHE A 146 21.25 9.68 -1.60
C PHE A 146 20.70 11.10 -1.78
N GLU A 147 21.19 12.05 -0.99
CA GLU A 147 20.85 13.46 -1.16
C GLU A 147 21.20 13.98 -2.56
N ASN A 148 22.37 13.60 -3.10
CA ASN A 148 22.75 13.92 -4.47
C ASN A 148 21.86 13.21 -5.51
N ALA A 149 21.45 11.95 -5.26
CA ALA A 149 20.55 11.22 -6.14
C ALA A 149 19.17 11.88 -6.22
N LEU A 150 18.63 12.37 -5.10
CA LEU A 150 17.33 13.06 -5.02
C LEU A 150 17.26 14.37 -5.83
N ARG A 151 18.41 14.93 -6.25
CA ARG A 151 18.44 16.08 -7.18
C ARG A 151 17.98 15.74 -8.59
N TRP A 152 18.02 14.45 -8.96
CA TRP A 152 17.52 13.99 -10.24
C TRP A 152 16.02 13.68 -10.12
N THR A 153 15.19 14.42 -10.85
CA THR A 153 13.72 14.27 -10.81
C THR A 153 13.27 12.83 -11.03
N PHE A 154 13.92 12.13 -11.98
CA PHE A 154 13.67 10.72 -12.25
C PHE A 154 13.79 9.81 -11.00
N VAL A 155 14.71 10.09 -10.07
CA VAL A 155 14.86 9.29 -8.84
C VAL A 155 13.66 9.49 -7.92
N VAL A 156 13.21 10.73 -7.76
CA VAL A 156 12.01 11.06 -6.98
C VAL A 156 10.78 10.40 -7.59
N GLU A 157 10.57 10.55 -8.89
CA GLU A 157 9.46 9.93 -9.64
C GLU A 157 9.47 8.40 -9.51
N LEU A 158 10.66 7.78 -9.55
CA LEU A 158 10.83 6.34 -9.39
C LEU A 158 10.43 5.88 -7.99
N ILE A 159 10.83 6.58 -6.93
CA ILE A 159 10.46 6.24 -5.54
C ILE A 159 8.94 6.38 -5.37
N VAL A 160 8.35 7.48 -5.83
CA VAL A 160 6.91 7.73 -5.71
C VAL A 160 6.10 6.69 -6.50
N THR A 161 6.48 6.42 -7.73
CA THR A 161 5.83 5.40 -8.58
C THR A 161 6.02 4.01 -8.00
N GLY A 162 7.20 3.73 -7.43
CA GLY A 162 7.49 2.50 -6.69
C GLY A 162 6.56 2.30 -5.50
N LEU A 163 6.28 3.36 -4.73
CA LEU A 163 5.34 3.33 -3.61
C LEU A 163 3.90 3.08 -4.07
N ILE A 164 3.45 3.76 -5.14
CA ILE A 164 2.13 3.51 -5.75
C ILE A 164 2.00 2.02 -6.09
N PHE A 165 2.98 1.46 -6.80
CA PHE A 165 2.95 0.06 -7.20
C PHE A 165 3.06 -0.91 -6.03
N ALA A 166 3.89 -0.63 -5.02
CA ALA A 166 3.98 -1.43 -3.81
C ALA A 166 2.62 -1.54 -3.11
N ILE A 167 1.88 -0.44 -2.99
CA ILE A 167 0.55 -0.41 -2.34
C ILE A 167 -0.50 -1.16 -3.17
N ILE A 168 -0.60 -0.91 -4.47
CA ILE A 168 -1.68 -1.45 -5.30
C ILE A 168 -1.46 -2.92 -5.72
N TRP A 169 -0.27 -3.48 -5.49
CA TRP A 169 0.07 -4.84 -5.91
C TRP A 169 -0.55 -5.92 -5.02
N ASP A 170 0.17 -6.39 -4.00
CA ASP A 170 -0.31 -7.41 -3.05
C ASP A 170 -1.17 -6.82 -1.93
N PRO A 171 -0.80 -5.68 -1.28
CA PRO A 171 -1.58 -5.13 -0.16
C PRO A 171 -3.03 -4.84 -0.55
N ALA A 172 -3.26 -4.09 -1.64
CA ALA A 172 -4.61 -3.82 -2.13
C ALA A 172 -5.35 -5.09 -2.57
N SER A 173 -4.66 -6.08 -3.14
CA SER A 173 -5.26 -7.36 -3.52
C SER A 173 -5.79 -8.12 -2.29
N ILE A 174 -5.01 -8.16 -1.22
CA ILE A 174 -5.37 -8.83 0.03
C ILE A 174 -6.45 -8.05 0.78
N PHE A 175 -6.37 -6.71 0.78
CA PHE A 175 -7.41 -5.85 1.33
C PHE A 175 -8.76 -6.12 0.66
N VAL A 176 -8.83 -6.12 -0.68
CA VAL A 176 -10.09 -6.34 -1.41
C VAL A 176 -10.66 -7.74 -1.11
N LYS A 177 -9.81 -8.77 -0.98
CA LYS A 177 -10.24 -10.11 -0.59
C LYS A 177 -10.81 -10.17 0.82
N LYS A 178 -10.13 -9.56 1.79
CA LYS A 178 -10.60 -9.51 3.18
C LYS A 178 -11.88 -8.66 3.33
N LEU A 179 -11.99 -7.55 2.60
CA LEU A 179 -13.21 -6.74 2.52
C LEU A 179 -14.37 -7.58 1.98
N PHE A 180 -14.12 -8.37 0.95
CA PHE A 180 -15.12 -9.26 0.38
C PHE A 180 -15.58 -10.35 1.36
N ALA A 181 -14.65 -11.00 2.05
CA ALA A 181 -14.98 -11.97 3.10
C ALA A 181 -15.82 -11.35 4.22
N TYR A 182 -15.47 -10.12 4.64
CA TYR A 182 -16.23 -9.36 5.63
C TYR A 182 -17.67 -9.09 5.18
N LEU A 183 -17.86 -8.58 3.96
CA LEU A 183 -19.18 -8.21 3.45
C LEU A 183 -20.07 -9.41 3.11
N SER A 184 -19.46 -10.53 2.72
CA SER A 184 -20.19 -11.77 2.43
C SER A 184 -20.55 -12.58 3.68
N GLY A 185 -19.99 -12.23 4.84
CA GLY A 185 -20.18 -12.99 6.09
C GLY A 185 -19.59 -14.41 6.04
N GLN A 186 -18.83 -14.75 5.00
CA GLN A 186 -18.17 -16.03 4.85
C GLN A 186 -16.75 -15.90 5.38
N VAL A 187 -16.43 -16.67 6.42
CA VAL A 187 -15.04 -16.88 6.83
C VAL A 187 -14.39 -17.71 5.73
N GLU A 188 -13.22 -17.28 5.24
CA GLU A 188 -12.47 -18.02 4.22
C GLU A 188 -12.35 -19.50 4.64
N GLU A 189 -13.06 -20.40 3.95
CA GLU A 189 -12.74 -21.82 4.04
C GLU A 189 -11.42 -22.05 3.31
N PRO A 190 -10.47 -22.79 3.91
CA PRO A 190 -9.17 -23.02 3.30
C PRO A 190 -9.28 -24.12 2.24
N GLU A 191 -10.09 -23.96 1.20
CA GLU A 191 -10.21 -25.00 0.18
C GLU A 191 -10.27 -24.51 -1.27
N HIS A 192 -9.49 -25.22 -2.07
CA HIS A 192 -9.35 -25.17 -3.52
C HIS A 192 -8.89 -23.85 -4.12
N ASP A 193 -7.56 -23.68 -4.10
CA ASP A 193 -6.75 -23.26 -5.25
C ASP A 193 -7.45 -22.25 -6.18
N GLU A 194 -7.96 -21.16 -5.59
CA GLU A 194 -8.62 -20.10 -6.33
C GLU A 194 -7.62 -19.67 -7.42
N PRO A 195 -7.98 -19.83 -8.71
CA PRO A 195 -6.99 -19.79 -9.78
C PRO A 195 -6.26 -18.47 -9.70
N ARG A 196 -4.92 -18.54 -9.58
CA ARG A 196 -3.99 -17.40 -9.46
C ARG A 196 -4.36 -16.25 -10.41
N THR A 197 -4.99 -16.60 -11.53
CA THR A 197 -5.60 -15.75 -12.56
C THR A 197 -6.50 -14.64 -12.02
N GLY A 198 -7.44 -14.89 -11.10
CA GLY A 198 -8.38 -13.85 -10.64
C GLY A 198 -7.69 -12.71 -9.89
N SER A 199 -6.80 -13.09 -8.96
CA SER A 199 -5.96 -12.14 -8.22
C SER A 199 -4.99 -11.40 -9.15
N LEU A 200 -4.47 -12.06 -10.18
CA LEU A 200 -3.57 -11.48 -11.16
C LEU A 200 -4.29 -10.46 -12.06
N ILE A 201 -5.49 -10.78 -12.55
CA ILE A 201 -6.33 -9.84 -13.33
C ILE A 201 -6.57 -8.58 -12.52
N GLY A 202 -6.99 -8.70 -11.26
CA GLY A 202 -7.24 -7.54 -10.40
C GLY A 202 -5.98 -6.68 -10.17
N LYS A 203 -4.79 -7.29 -10.07
CA LYS A 203 -3.53 -6.56 -10.01
C LYS A 203 -3.27 -5.79 -11.30
N LEU A 204 -3.38 -6.45 -12.46
CA LEU A 204 -3.16 -5.82 -13.76
C LEU A 204 -4.14 -4.65 -14.00
N GLU A 205 -5.41 -4.81 -13.63
CA GLU A 205 -6.39 -3.73 -13.72
C GLU A 205 -5.98 -2.51 -12.90
N ARG A 206 -5.56 -2.69 -11.64
CA ARG A 206 -5.09 -1.59 -10.80
C ARG A 206 -3.84 -0.92 -11.36
N MET A 207 -2.92 -1.69 -11.95
CA MET A 207 -1.74 -1.14 -12.62
C MET A 207 -2.12 -0.27 -13.82
N ILE A 208 -3.06 -0.74 -14.66
CA ILE A 208 -3.56 0.04 -15.80
C ILE A 208 -4.25 1.31 -15.31
N ILE A 209 -5.11 1.21 -14.29
CA ILE A 209 -5.78 2.37 -13.68
C ILE A 209 -4.76 3.38 -13.13
N ALA A 210 -3.73 2.91 -12.42
CA ALA A 210 -2.69 3.76 -11.87
C ALA A 210 -1.92 4.50 -12.98
N VAL A 211 -1.55 3.82 -14.05
CA VAL A 211 -0.92 4.42 -15.24
C VAL A 211 -1.84 5.49 -15.84
N LEU A 212 -3.13 5.19 -16.03
CA LEU A 212 -4.10 6.15 -16.56
C LEU A 212 -4.24 7.39 -15.67
N VAL A 213 -4.22 7.24 -14.34
CA VAL A 213 -4.25 8.38 -13.41
C VAL A 213 -2.98 9.21 -13.50
N ILE A 214 -1.80 8.58 -13.56
CA ILE A 214 -0.51 9.28 -13.68
C ILE A 214 -0.47 10.13 -14.95
N PHE A 215 -0.96 9.61 -16.08
CA PHE A 215 -1.03 10.29 -17.38
C PHE A 215 -2.29 11.14 -17.59
N GLU A 216 -3.08 11.41 -16.54
CA GLU A 216 -4.32 12.20 -16.58
C GLU A 216 -5.43 11.68 -17.53
N GLN A 217 -5.36 10.41 -17.91
CA GLN A 217 -6.33 9.77 -18.80
C GLN A 217 -7.50 9.16 -18.01
N LEU A 218 -8.22 9.99 -17.25
CA LEU A 218 -9.33 9.53 -16.40
C LEU A 218 -10.45 8.85 -17.21
N GLY A 219 -10.69 9.28 -18.45
CA GLY A 219 -11.66 8.64 -19.35
C GLY A 219 -11.30 7.18 -19.69
N GLY A 220 -10.01 6.85 -19.74
CA GLY A 220 -9.54 5.48 -19.98
C GLY A 220 -9.92 4.50 -18.87
N ILE A 221 -10.14 4.99 -17.64
CA ILE A 221 -10.58 4.15 -16.51
C ILE A 221 -11.98 3.58 -16.81
N GLY A 222 -12.85 4.40 -17.41
CA GLY A 222 -14.17 3.97 -17.86
C GLY A 222 -14.09 2.86 -18.92
N PHE A 223 -13.11 2.90 -19.82
CA PHE A 223 -12.87 1.84 -20.79
C PHE A 223 -12.48 0.52 -20.12
N VAL A 224 -11.55 0.55 -19.15
CA VAL A 224 -11.13 -0.63 -18.38
C VAL A 224 -12.32 -1.27 -17.65
N LEU A 225 -13.11 -0.45 -16.95
CA LEU A 225 -14.30 -0.92 -16.22
C LEU A 225 -15.38 -1.49 -17.15
N THR A 226 -15.59 -0.85 -18.30
CA THR A 226 -16.56 -1.30 -19.31
C THR A 226 -16.12 -2.63 -19.92
N ALA A 227 -14.86 -2.77 -20.32
CA ALA A 227 -14.31 -4.01 -20.85
C ALA A 227 -14.46 -5.16 -19.86
N LYS A 228 -14.15 -4.92 -18.57
CA LYS A 228 -14.33 -5.90 -17.49
C LYS A 228 -15.80 -6.30 -17.31
N SER A 229 -16.73 -5.35 -17.44
CA SER A 229 -18.17 -5.58 -17.27
C SER A 229 -18.76 -6.35 -18.45
N ILE A 230 -18.35 -6.04 -19.68
CA ILE A 230 -18.78 -6.76 -20.89
C ILE A 230 -18.33 -8.22 -20.84
N ALA A 231 -17.10 -8.49 -20.42
CA ALA A 231 -16.59 -9.86 -20.30
C ALA A 231 -17.37 -10.72 -19.29
N ARG A 232 -18.11 -10.09 -18.37
CA ARG A 232 -18.87 -10.75 -17.30
C ARG A 232 -20.39 -10.57 -17.43
N PHE A 233 -20.86 -9.96 -18.51
CA PHE A 233 -22.26 -9.55 -18.68
C PHE A 233 -23.27 -10.69 -18.45
N LYS A 234 -23.00 -11.89 -18.99
CA LYS A 234 -23.88 -13.07 -18.80
C LYS A 234 -24.04 -13.49 -17.34
N GLN A 235 -23.04 -13.23 -16.50
CA GLN A 235 -23.06 -13.64 -15.09
C GLN A 235 -23.82 -12.65 -14.21
N PHE A 236 -24.16 -11.46 -14.72
CA PHE A 236 -24.94 -10.46 -13.97
C PHE A 236 -26.42 -10.82 -13.83
N GLU A 237 -26.90 -11.85 -14.54
CA GLU A 237 -28.23 -12.43 -14.30
C GLU A 237 -28.33 -13.04 -12.90
N GLU A 238 -27.19 -13.50 -12.33
CA GLU A 238 -27.11 -13.96 -10.96
C GLU A 238 -26.91 -12.77 -10.00
N ARG A 239 -28.00 -12.34 -9.34
CA ARG A 239 -27.99 -11.18 -8.43
C ARG A 239 -26.86 -11.23 -7.40
N GLY A 240 -26.64 -12.39 -6.79
CA GLY A 240 -25.57 -12.57 -5.80
C GLY A 240 -24.18 -12.34 -6.38
N PHE A 241 -23.92 -12.77 -7.62
CA PHE A 241 -22.67 -12.51 -8.32
C PHE A 241 -22.53 -11.03 -8.69
N ALA A 242 -23.60 -10.39 -9.19
CA ALA A 242 -23.60 -9.00 -9.62
C ALA A 242 -23.25 -8.03 -8.47
N GLU A 243 -23.89 -8.17 -7.31
CA GLU A 243 -23.63 -7.34 -6.12
C GLU A 243 -22.18 -7.50 -5.65
N LYS A 244 -21.71 -8.76 -5.56
CA LYS A 244 -20.34 -9.13 -5.20
C LYS A 244 -19.29 -8.55 -6.15
N TYR A 245 -19.51 -8.68 -7.45
CA TYR A 245 -18.64 -8.16 -8.49
C TYR A 245 -18.54 -6.63 -8.44
N LEU A 246 -19.68 -5.96 -8.25
CA LEU A 246 -19.76 -4.50 -8.25
C LEU A 246 -18.97 -3.91 -7.08
N VAL A 247 -19.19 -4.43 -5.87
CA VAL A 247 -18.48 -3.97 -4.67
C VAL A 247 -16.97 -4.20 -4.80
N GLY A 248 -16.56 -5.39 -5.23
CA GLY A 248 -15.13 -5.71 -5.37
C GLY A 248 -14.44 -4.84 -6.43
N THR A 249 -15.09 -4.61 -7.57
CA THR A 249 -14.53 -3.79 -8.66
C THR A 249 -14.47 -2.31 -8.26
N LEU A 250 -15.53 -1.75 -7.69
CA LEU A 250 -15.54 -0.36 -7.24
C LEU A 250 -14.52 -0.11 -6.14
N ALA A 251 -14.42 -0.99 -5.13
CA ALA A 251 -13.42 -0.85 -4.07
C ALA A 251 -11.98 -0.91 -4.62
N SER A 252 -11.70 -1.88 -5.50
CA SER A 252 -10.37 -2.04 -6.11
C SER A 252 -9.98 -0.82 -6.96
N THR A 253 -10.90 -0.32 -7.78
CA THR A 253 -10.68 0.87 -8.61
C THR A 253 -10.53 2.12 -7.76
N PHE A 254 -11.36 2.29 -6.73
CA PHE A 254 -11.26 3.41 -5.81
C PHE A 254 -9.91 3.47 -5.11
N ILE A 255 -9.40 2.33 -4.60
CA ILE A 255 -8.06 2.27 -3.99
C ILE A 255 -6.99 2.69 -5.00
N ALA A 256 -6.99 2.13 -6.21
CA ALA A 256 -6.00 2.48 -7.23
C ALA A 256 -6.06 3.98 -7.61
N MET A 257 -7.27 4.53 -7.73
CA MET A 257 -7.45 5.96 -8.04
C MET A 257 -6.95 6.85 -6.91
N VAL A 258 -7.36 6.60 -5.67
CA VAL A 258 -7.00 7.44 -4.51
C VAL A 258 -5.49 7.40 -4.26
N VAL A 259 -4.88 6.21 -4.24
CA VAL A 259 -3.44 6.06 -4.01
C VAL A 259 -2.66 6.79 -5.10
N SER A 260 -2.99 6.56 -6.37
CA SER A 260 -2.30 7.21 -7.48
C SER A 260 -2.53 8.72 -7.50
N LEU A 261 -3.73 9.21 -7.21
CA LEU A 261 -4.01 10.65 -7.21
C LEU A 261 -3.28 11.38 -6.08
N ILE A 262 -3.27 10.83 -4.87
CA ILE A 262 -2.56 11.42 -3.73
C ILE A 262 -1.06 11.46 -3.98
N LEU A 263 -0.48 10.35 -4.48
CA LEU A 263 0.97 10.28 -4.68
C LEU A 263 1.42 10.97 -5.97
N ARG A 264 0.54 11.14 -6.95
CA ARG A 264 0.85 11.88 -8.18
C ARG A 264 1.29 13.31 -7.92
N VAL A 265 0.86 13.96 -6.83
CA VAL A 265 1.29 15.35 -6.52
C VAL A 265 2.80 15.48 -6.31
N TYR A 266 3.52 14.36 -6.07
CA TYR A 266 4.98 14.33 -5.90
C TYR A 266 5.74 14.08 -7.21
N ILE A 267 5.03 13.72 -8.29
CA ILE A 267 5.54 13.59 -9.67
C ILE A 267 5.32 14.95 -10.35
#